data_AF-A0A2D7FX68-F1
#
_entry.id   AF-A0A2D7FX68-F1
#
_cell.length_a   1.000
_cell.length_b   1.000
_cell.length_c   1.000
_cell.angle_alpha   90.00
_cell.angle_beta   90.00
_cell.angle_gamma   90.00
#
_symmetry.space_group_name_H-M   'P 1'
#
loop_
_entity.id
_entity.type
_entity.pdbx_description
1 polymer ?
#
loop_
_entity_poly.entity_id
_entity_poly.type
_entity_poly.pdbx_seq_one_letter_code
_entity_poly.pdbx_strand_id
1 'polypeptide(L)'
;MSEQTTPTQQVMPGAAGVDQTNPIPPASSIALEDILPVNPRLFSENRWEEYFARLRDEDPIHFNETTSAGRFWSLTRYEDIKRVDTDWTNFSSANGITLGFPVGTELPEGALNISTFIAMDPPTHDVQRKTVTGVVAPRNLANLEPLIRSRTQQVLDSLPEDTPFDWVDTVSIELTTMMLATLFDFPFEDRRRLTRWSDVATAIPGQGIIDSLQQRREELLDCLNCFTELWNIKAKKPESNDLISMLVHGEETRNMQPLEFLGNLILLIVGGNDTTRNSISGG
;
A
#
# COMPACT_ATOMS: atom_id res chain seq x y z
N MET A 1 26.52 -39.54 8.46
CA MET A 1 26.69 -38.10 8.68
C MET A 1 25.69 -37.42 7.77
N SER A 2 24.55 -37.04 8.33
CA SER A 2 23.45 -36.43 7.57
C SER A 2 23.73 -34.93 7.52
N GLU A 3 23.97 -34.40 6.33
CA GLU A 3 24.05 -32.96 6.09
C GLU A 3 22.68 -32.34 6.37
N GLN A 4 22.63 -31.52 7.41
CA GLN A 4 21.50 -30.63 7.66
C GLN A 4 21.61 -29.48 6.65
N THR A 5 20.82 -29.56 5.58
CA THR A 5 20.53 -28.41 4.73
C THR A 5 19.89 -27.31 5.59
N THR A 6 20.62 -26.23 5.79
CA THR A 6 20.12 -24.99 6.39
C THR A 6 18.90 -24.51 5.59
N PRO A 7 17.80 -24.08 6.22
CA PRO A 7 16.65 -23.56 5.48
C PRO A 7 17.10 -22.33 4.70
N THR A 8 16.93 -22.33 3.38
CA THR A 8 17.16 -21.17 2.54
C THR A 8 16.29 -20.04 3.07
N GLN A 9 16.93 -19.00 3.61
CA GLN A 9 16.25 -17.81 4.10
C GLN A 9 15.45 -17.23 2.91
N GLN A 10 14.12 -17.29 2.97
CA GLN A 10 13.26 -16.73 1.93
C GLN A 10 13.46 -15.22 1.92
N VAL A 11 14.25 -14.75 0.95
CA VAL A 11 14.48 -13.32 0.70
C VAL A 11 13.24 -12.78 -0.03
N MET A 12 12.65 -11.70 0.48
CA MET A 12 11.50 -11.04 -0.15
C MET A 12 11.88 -10.38 -1.48
N PRO A 13 10.94 -10.27 -2.45
CA PRO A 13 11.20 -9.59 -3.72
C PRO A 13 11.62 -8.14 -3.50
N GLY A 14 12.72 -7.75 -4.12
CA GLY A 14 13.33 -6.42 -3.96
C GLY A 14 14.51 -6.36 -2.98
N ALA A 15 14.71 -7.35 -2.11
CA ALA A 15 15.92 -7.37 -1.26
C ALA A 15 17.19 -7.78 -2.02
N ALA A 16 17.06 -8.40 -3.20
CA ALA A 16 18.16 -8.64 -4.11
C ALA A 16 18.63 -7.32 -4.75
N GLY A 17 19.62 -6.68 -4.12
CA GLY A 17 20.28 -5.48 -4.67
C GLY A 17 20.52 -4.36 -3.64
N VAL A 18 19.86 -4.39 -2.48
CA VAL A 18 19.99 -3.33 -1.46
C VAL A 18 21.42 -3.24 -0.88
N ASP A 19 22.14 -4.37 -0.82
CA ASP A 19 23.52 -4.45 -0.32
C ASP A 19 24.61 -4.32 -1.39
N GLN A 20 24.24 -4.17 -2.68
CA GLN A 20 25.25 -4.03 -3.74
C GLN A 20 25.69 -2.57 -3.85
N THR A 21 26.95 -2.28 -3.55
CA THR A 21 27.53 -0.93 -3.61
C THR A 21 28.07 -0.53 -4.99
N ASN A 22 28.09 -1.46 -5.95
CA ASN A 22 28.59 -1.18 -7.29
C ASN A 22 27.63 -0.26 -8.06
N PRO A 23 28.13 0.65 -8.92
CA PRO A 23 27.28 1.49 -9.75
C PRO A 23 26.34 0.67 -10.63
N ILE A 24 25.10 1.15 -10.82
CA ILE A 24 24.14 0.54 -11.75
C ILE A 24 24.66 0.78 -13.19
N PRO A 25 24.97 -0.26 -13.97
CA PRO A 25 25.47 -0.11 -15.34
C PRO A 25 24.39 0.52 -16.25
N PRO A 26 24.74 1.14 -17.39
CA PRO A 26 23.76 1.65 -18.34
C PRO A 26 22.87 0.53 -18.88
N ALA A 27 21.58 0.81 -19.13
CA ALA A 27 20.63 -0.21 -19.61
C ALA A 27 21.10 -0.86 -20.92
N SER A 28 21.78 -0.12 -21.79
CA SER A 28 22.32 -0.61 -23.08
C SER A 28 23.48 -1.60 -22.96
N SER A 29 24.09 -1.73 -21.77
CA SER A 29 25.28 -2.56 -21.53
C SER A 29 24.97 -3.94 -20.93
N ILE A 30 23.70 -4.19 -20.60
CA ILE A 30 23.22 -5.42 -19.96
C ILE A 30 22.49 -6.26 -21.03
N ALA A 31 22.48 -7.59 -20.93
CA ALA A 31 21.63 -8.40 -21.80
C ALA A 31 20.14 -8.17 -21.47
N LEU A 32 19.22 -8.32 -22.43
CA LEU A 32 17.80 -8.05 -22.16
C LEU A 32 17.27 -8.98 -21.07
N GLU A 33 17.63 -10.25 -21.11
CA GLU A 33 17.25 -11.29 -20.15
C GLU A 33 17.73 -11.02 -18.71
N ASP A 34 18.75 -10.18 -18.54
CA ASP A 34 19.34 -9.83 -17.24
C ASP A 34 18.72 -8.55 -16.65
N ILE A 35 17.83 -7.86 -17.38
CA ILE A 35 17.15 -6.67 -16.87
C ILE A 35 16.11 -7.09 -15.83
N LEU A 36 16.31 -6.64 -14.58
CA LEU A 36 15.33 -6.80 -13.51
C LEU A 36 14.66 -5.44 -13.21
N PRO A 37 13.50 -5.13 -13.81
CA PRO A 37 12.86 -3.81 -13.68
C PRO A 37 12.36 -3.52 -12.25
N VAL A 38 12.21 -4.56 -11.42
CA VAL A 38 11.77 -4.48 -10.02
C VAL A 38 12.92 -4.28 -9.04
N ASN A 39 14.15 -4.07 -9.53
CA ASN A 39 15.29 -3.71 -8.70
C ASN A 39 15.05 -2.33 -8.04
N PRO A 40 14.94 -2.23 -6.70
CA PRO A 40 14.61 -0.98 -6.03
C PRO A 40 15.67 0.12 -6.24
N ARG A 41 16.94 -0.26 -6.51
CA ARG A 41 18.00 0.71 -6.78
C ARG A 41 17.74 1.54 -8.05
N LEU A 42 17.01 0.98 -9.03
CA LEU A 42 16.61 1.74 -10.22
C LEU A 42 15.73 2.94 -9.85
N PHE A 43 14.92 2.83 -8.80
CA PHE A 43 14.05 3.89 -8.33
C PHE A 43 14.79 4.83 -7.37
N SER A 44 15.53 4.31 -6.39
CA SER A 44 16.24 5.14 -5.40
C SER A 44 17.36 5.98 -6.02
N GLU A 45 17.98 5.51 -7.11
CA GLU A 45 19.02 6.25 -7.85
C GLU A 45 18.47 6.96 -9.10
N ASN A 46 17.15 6.95 -9.29
CA ASN A 46 16.46 7.55 -10.45
C ASN A 46 17.03 7.11 -11.81
N ARG A 47 17.32 5.81 -11.94
CA ARG A 47 17.86 5.16 -13.16
C ARG A 47 16.82 4.35 -13.93
N TRP A 48 15.61 4.20 -13.42
CA TRP A 48 14.57 3.36 -14.00
C TRP A 48 14.21 3.73 -15.45
N GLU A 49 14.23 5.02 -15.82
CA GLU A 49 13.73 5.49 -17.12
C GLU A 49 14.39 4.80 -18.32
N GLU A 50 15.72 4.67 -18.34
CA GLU A 50 16.46 4.05 -19.45
C GLU A 50 16.16 2.55 -19.60
N TYR A 51 15.94 1.86 -18.49
CA TYR A 51 15.61 0.43 -18.47
C TYR A 51 14.20 0.21 -19.01
N PHE A 52 13.23 0.98 -18.51
CA PHE A 52 11.86 0.91 -19.01
C PHE A 52 11.75 1.38 -20.47
N ALA A 53 12.56 2.35 -20.91
CA ALA A 53 12.63 2.75 -22.32
C ALA A 53 13.11 1.59 -23.20
N ARG A 54 14.19 0.94 -22.79
CA ARG A 54 14.75 -0.20 -23.52
C ARG A 54 13.78 -1.38 -23.57
N LEU A 55 13.17 -1.74 -22.44
CA LEU A 55 12.16 -2.80 -22.40
C LEU A 55 10.98 -2.47 -23.30
N ARG A 56 10.48 -1.23 -23.29
CA ARG A 56 9.42 -0.84 -24.24
C ARG A 56 9.83 -1.14 -25.67
N ASP A 57 11.02 -0.70 -26.08
CA ASP A 57 11.46 -0.77 -27.48
C ASP A 57 11.84 -2.17 -27.94
N GLU A 58 12.49 -2.96 -27.08
CA GLU A 58 13.11 -4.24 -27.45
C GLU A 58 12.35 -5.48 -26.95
N ASP A 59 11.74 -5.43 -25.76
CA ASP A 59 11.04 -6.58 -25.13
C ASP A 59 9.89 -6.12 -24.21
N PRO A 60 8.76 -5.65 -24.77
CA PRO A 60 7.75 -4.90 -24.01
C PRO A 60 6.93 -5.73 -23.02
N ILE A 61 6.96 -7.06 -23.18
CA ILE A 61 6.33 -8.06 -22.32
C ILE A 61 7.48 -8.93 -21.80
N HIS A 62 8.18 -8.42 -20.80
CA HIS A 62 9.46 -8.97 -20.36
C HIS A 62 9.28 -10.03 -19.27
N PHE A 63 9.90 -11.19 -19.44
CA PHE A 63 9.81 -12.29 -18.48
C PHE A 63 10.99 -12.26 -17.50
N ASN A 64 10.70 -12.38 -16.20
CA ASN A 64 11.71 -12.58 -15.17
C ASN A 64 11.34 -13.75 -14.26
N GLU A 65 12.37 -14.36 -13.67
CA GLU A 65 12.21 -15.36 -12.60
C GLU A 65 13.21 -15.04 -11.48
N THR A 66 12.70 -14.93 -10.25
CA THR A 66 13.54 -14.67 -9.07
C THR A 66 13.21 -15.66 -7.97
N THR A 67 14.19 -15.97 -7.11
CA THR A 67 13.96 -16.84 -5.94
C THR A 67 12.87 -16.29 -5.02
N SER A 68 12.78 -14.97 -4.96
CA SER A 68 11.90 -14.26 -4.05
C SER A 68 10.46 -14.15 -4.55
N ALA A 69 10.28 -13.77 -5.82
CA ALA A 69 8.96 -13.47 -6.41
C ALA A 69 8.46 -14.57 -7.34
N GLY A 70 9.27 -15.60 -7.60
CA GLY A 70 9.00 -16.60 -8.61
C GLY A 70 9.01 -15.98 -10.02
N ARG A 71 8.15 -16.54 -10.87
CA ARG A 71 8.00 -16.16 -12.29
C ARG A 71 7.00 -15.02 -12.43
N PHE A 72 7.38 -13.96 -13.12
CA PHE A 72 6.50 -12.83 -13.40
C PHE A 72 6.80 -12.19 -14.76
N TRP A 73 5.83 -11.40 -15.23
CA TRP A 73 5.93 -10.64 -16.47
C TRP A 73 5.85 -9.14 -16.16
N SER A 74 6.70 -8.36 -16.82
CA SER A 74 6.69 -6.89 -16.77
C SER A 74 6.11 -6.34 -18.07
N LEU A 75 4.95 -5.69 -17.97
CA LEU A 75 4.32 -5.00 -19.10
C LEU A 75 4.76 -3.54 -19.09
N THR A 76 5.38 -3.08 -20.18
CA THR A 76 6.00 -1.75 -20.20
C THR A 76 5.32 -0.76 -21.16
N ARG A 77 4.36 -1.22 -21.97
CA ARG A 77 3.57 -0.37 -22.89
C ARG A 77 2.16 -0.12 -22.33
N TYR A 78 1.69 1.10 -22.55
CA TYR A 78 0.38 1.57 -22.07
C TYR A 78 -0.79 0.67 -22.51
N GLU A 79 -0.85 0.32 -23.79
CA GLU A 79 -1.97 -0.50 -24.31
C GLU A 79 -1.99 -1.92 -23.73
N ASP A 80 -0.82 -2.51 -23.47
CA ASP A 80 -0.71 -3.84 -22.86
C ASP A 80 -1.16 -3.80 -21.39
N ILE A 81 -0.71 -2.78 -20.65
CA ILE A 81 -1.13 -2.56 -19.25
C ILE A 81 -2.65 -2.38 -19.18
N LYS A 82 -3.21 -1.49 -20.00
CA LYS A 82 -4.66 -1.22 -20.03
C LYS A 82 -5.46 -2.47 -20.38
N ARG A 83 -4.96 -3.29 -21.31
CA ARG A 83 -5.62 -4.53 -21.70
C ARG A 83 -5.68 -5.53 -20.54
N VAL A 84 -4.57 -5.68 -19.81
CA VAL A 84 -4.51 -6.57 -18.65
C VAL A 84 -5.37 -6.04 -17.49
N ASP A 85 -5.28 -4.76 -17.18
CA ASP A 85 -6.01 -4.11 -16.08
C ASP A 85 -7.56 -4.18 -16.26
N THR A 86 -8.04 -4.27 -17.51
CA THR A 86 -9.47 -4.36 -17.81
C THR A 86 -10.00 -5.79 -17.99
N ASP A 87 -9.11 -6.79 -18.00
CA ASP A 87 -9.45 -8.20 -18.24
C ASP A 87 -9.21 -9.07 -16.99
N TRP A 88 -9.95 -8.78 -15.91
CA TRP A 88 -9.88 -9.53 -14.66
C TRP A 88 -10.22 -11.02 -14.80
N THR A 89 -10.92 -11.41 -15.88
CA THR A 89 -11.30 -12.81 -16.12
C THR A 89 -10.08 -13.65 -16.46
N ASN A 90 -9.14 -13.09 -17.23
CA ASN A 90 -7.89 -13.76 -17.56
C ASN A 90 -6.73 -13.36 -16.63
N PHE A 91 -6.83 -12.18 -15.99
CA PHE A 91 -5.82 -11.63 -15.08
C PHE A 91 -6.42 -11.33 -13.70
N SER A 92 -6.60 -12.40 -12.93
CA SER A 92 -7.17 -12.37 -11.57
C SER A 92 -6.31 -11.60 -10.57
N SER A 93 -6.95 -10.83 -9.69
CA SER A 93 -6.29 -10.17 -8.54
C SER A 93 -6.33 -11.01 -7.26
N ALA A 94 -7.05 -12.15 -7.27
CA ALA A 94 -7.29 -12.98 -6.09
C ALA A 94 -6.03 -13.60 -5.47
N ASN A 95 -4.94 -13.67 -6.24
CA ASN A 95 -3.64 -14.20 -5.79
C ASN A 95 -2.70 -13.11 -5.27
N GLY A 96 -3.18 -11.88 -5.10
CA GLY A 96 -2.42 -10.75 -4.58
C GLY A 96 -2.10 -9.69 -5.64
N ILE A 97 -1.71 -8.52 -5.15
CA ILE A 97 -1.45 -7.31 -5.96
C ILE A 97 0.01 -6.84 -5.88
N THR A 98 0.85 -7.59 -5.19
CA THR A 98 2.28 -7.30 -5.03
C THR A 98 3.10 -8.49 -5.50
N LEU A 99 4.33 -8.21 -5.95
CA LEU A 99 5.34 -9.25 -6.12
C LEU A 99 5.79 -9.66 -4.71
N GLY A 100 5.24 -10.76 -4.22
CA GLY A 100 5.44 -11.28 -2.86
C GLY A 100 5.84 -12.75 -2.87
N PHE A 101 5.32 -13.52 -1.91
CA PHE A 101 5.55 -14.97 -1.87
C PHE A 101 5.01 -15.65 -3.13
N PRO A 102 5.69 -16.68 -3.66
CA PRO A 102 5.21 -17.40 -4.82
C PRO A 102 3.79 -17.92 -4.62
N VAL A 103 2.95 -17.81 -5.66
CA VAL A 103 1.56 -18.28 -5.61
C VAL A 103 1.54 -19.77 -5.25
N GLY A 104 0.70 -20.14 -4.28
CA GLY A 104 0.54 -21.53 -3.83
C GLY A 104 1.53 -21.98 -2.75
N THR A 105 2.36 -21.09 -2.20
CA THR A 105 3.18 -21.41 -1.02
C THR A 105 2.45 -21.07 0.27
N GLU A 106 2.70 -21.84 1.34
CA GLU A 106 2.24 -21.47 2.68
C GLU A 106 2.82 -20.12 3.10
N LEU A 107 2.00 -19.30 3.75
CA LEU A 107 2.47 -18.05 4.32
C LEU A 107 3.49 -18.35 5.43
N PRO A 108 4.60 -17.60 5.50
CA PRO A 108 5.59 -17.82 6.55
C PRO A 108 5.00 -17.53 7.93
N GLU A 109 5.62 -18.13 8.94
CA GLU A 109 5.26 -17.90 10.34
C GLU A 109 5.25 -16.40 10.69
N GLY A 110 4.19 -15.95 11.36
CA GLY A 110 3.98 -14.55 11.72
C GLY A 110 3.29 -13.70 10.65
N ALA A 111 3.18 -14.16 9.39
CA ALA A 111 2.38 -13.45 8.39
C ALA A 111 0.89 -13.50 8.74
N LEU A 112 0.19 -12.38 8.53
CA LEU A 112 -1.26 -12.32 8.63
C LEU A 112 -1.88 -12.57 7.27
N ASN A 113 -2.85 -13.48 7.21
CA ASN A 113 -3.70 -13.64 6.04
C ASN A 113 -4.81 -12.59 6.08
N ILE A 114 -4.49 -11.37 5.65
CA ILE A 114 -5.45 -10.26 5.57
C ILE A 114 -6.05 -10.25 4.17
N SER A 115 -7.35 -10.44 4.09
CA SER A 115 -8.08 -10.34 2.83
C SER A 115 -8.52 -8.90 2.61
N THR A 116 -8.20 -8.34 1.45
CA THR A 116 -8.57 -6.96 1.06
C THR A 116 -9.29 -7.01 -0.28
N PHE A 117 -10.31 -6.17 -0.49
CA PHE A 117 -11.10 -6.26 -1.74
C PHE A 117 -10.27 -5.99 -3.00
N ILE A 118 -9.17 -5.24 -2.92
CA ILE A 118 -8.27 -5.01 -4.08
C ILE A 118 -7.61 -6.32 -4.56
N ALA A 119 -7.50 -7.32 -3.69
CA ALA A 119 -6.98 -8.66 -4.00
C ALA A 119 -8.14 -9.68 -4.09
N MET A 120 -9.26 -9.29 -4.70
CA MET A 120 -10.41 -10.15 -4.95
C MET A 120 -10.93 -9.94 -6.37
N ASP A 121 -11.54 -10.98 -6.94
CA ASP A 121 -12.31 -10.87 -8.17
C ASP A 121 -13.82 -10.75 -7.86
N PRO A 122 -14.63 -10.28 -8.82
CA PRO A 122 -16.08 -10.40 -8.75
C PRO A 122 -16.56 -11.85 -8.50
N PRO A 123 -17.66 -12.06 -7.74
CA PRO A 123 -18.57 -11.04 -7.20
C PRO A 123 -18.18 -10.50 -5.82
N THR A 124 -17.26 -11.15 -5.10
CA THR A 124 -16.91 -10.77 -3.71
C THR A 124 -16.31 -9.36 -3.64
N HIS A 125 -15.45 -9.02 -4.61
CA HIS A 125 -14.92 -7.65 -4.77
C HIS A 125 -16.05 -6.61 -4.81
N ASP A 126 -17.10 -6.85 -5.62
CA ASP A 126 -18.15 -5.86 -5.86
C ASP A 126 -18.96 -5.57 -4.59
N VAL A 127 -19.24 -6.63 -3.82
CA VAL A 127 -19.93 -6.52 -2.53
C VAL A 127 -19.10 -5.66 -1.58
N GLN A 128 -17.82 -6.01 -1.35
CA GLN A 128 -16.97 -5.25 -0.43
C GLN A 128 -16.71 -3.83 -0.91
N ARG A 129 -16.42 -3.60 -2.20
CA ARG A 129 -16.18 -2.26 -2.72
C ARG A 129 -17.40 -1.35 -2.58
N LYS A 130 -18.61 -1.88 -2.79
CA LYS A 130 -19.86 -1.13 -2.60
C LYS A 130 -20.00 -0.58 -1.18
N THR A 131 -19.47 -1.29 -0.18
CA THR A 131 -19.53 -0.88 1.22
C THR A 131 -18.78 0.42 1.53
N VAL A 132 -17.64 0.64 0.87
CA VAL A 132 -16.75 1.78 1.12
C VAL A 132 -16.96 2.92 0.12
N THR A 133 -17.58 2.65 -1.03
CA THR A 133 -17.74 3.63 -2.12
C THR A 133 -18.55 4.87 -1.69
N GLY A 134 -19.46 4.73 -0.73
CA GLY A 134 -20.26 5.85 -0.22
C GLY A 134 -19.40 6.97 0.39
N VAL A 135 -18.23 6.65 0.96
CA VAL A 135 -17.35 7.64 1.61
C VAL A 135 -16.80 8.64 0.59
N VAL A 136 -16.48 8.17 -0.61
CA VAL A 136 -15.93 8.99 -1.70
C VAL A 136 -17.03 9.56 -2.62
N ALA A 137 -18.29 9.49 -2.21
CA ALA A 137 -19.39 10.06 -2.99
C ALA A 137 -19.24 11.59 -3.10
N PRO A 138 -19.60 12.22 -4.24
CA PRO A 138 -19.41 13.66 -4.47
C PRO A 138 -19.97 14.56 -3.37
N ARG A 139 -21.12 14.19 -2.80
CA ARG A 139 -21.75 14.92 -1.69
C ARG A 139 -20.90 14.89 -0.42
N ASN A 140 -20.28 13.76 -0.11
CA ASN A 140 -19.43 13.62 1.08
C ASN A 140 -18.13 14.40 0.89
N LEU A 141 -17.53 14.34 -0.30
CA LEU A 141 -16.35 15.14 -0.64
C LEU A 141 -16.62 16.65 -0.54
N ALA A 142 -17.77 17.13 -1.02
CA ALA A 142 -18.17 18.53 -0.90
C ALA A 142 -18.28 18.99 0.56
N ASN A 143 -18.74 18.12 1.48
CA ASN A 143 -18.80 18.44 2.90
C ASN A 143 -17.40 18.48 3.56
N LEU A 144 -16.43 17.75 3.01
CA LEU A 144 -15.05 17.72 3.52
C LEU A 144 -14.19 18.88 3.00
N GLU A 145 -14.53 19.46 1.84
CA GLU A 145 -13.76 20.53 1.21
C GLU A 145 -13.42 21.70 2.16
N PRO A 146 -14.36 22.29 2.93
CA PRO A 146 -14.05 23.42 3.79
C PRO A 146 -13.04 23.06 4.89
N LEU A 147 -13.12 21.84 5.42
CA LEU A 147 -12.22 21.34 6.45
C LEU A 147 -10.82 21.06 5.89
N ILE A 148 -10.74 20.42 4.72
CA ILE A 148 -9.48 20.20 4.00
C ILE A 148 -8.81 21.55 3.75
N ARG A 149 -9.54 22.51 3.17
CA ARG A 149 -9.04 23.86 2.88
C ARG A 149 -8.50 24.56 4.13
N SER A 150 -9.27 24.56 5.21
CA SER A 150 -8.88 25.19 6.48
C SER A 150 -7.59 24.60 7.04
N ARG A 151 -7.43 23.27 7.01
CA ARG A 151 -6.23 22.61 7.49
C ARG A 151 -5.04 22.81 6.58
N THR A 152 -5.24 22.78 5.27
CA THR A 152 -4.19 23.13 4.31
C THR A 152 -3.68 24.54 4.56
N GLN A 153 -4.57 25.51 4.75
CA GLN A 153 -4.18 26.87 5.11
C GLN A 153 -3.37 26.89 6.42
N GLN A 154 -3.86 26.25 7.48
CA GLN A 154 -3.14 26.21 8.76
C GLN A 154 -1.73 25.60 8.66
N VAL A 155 -1.56 24.51 7.90
CA VAL A 155 -0.23 23.92 7.70
C VAL A 155 0.66 24.89 6.95
N LEU A 156 0.19 25.44 5.82
CA LEU A 156 0.99 26.33 4.99
C LEU A 156 1.34 27.64 5.72
N ASP A 157 0.41 28.19 6.50
CA ASP A 157 0.60 29.40 7.31
C ASP A 157 1.57 29.17 8.49
N SER A 158 1.83 27.91 8.87
CA SER A 158 2.75 27.54 9.95
C SER A 158 4.19 27.29 9.48
N LEU A 159 4.41 27.25 8.16
CA LEU A 159 5.73 26.93 7.61
C LEU A 159 6.74 28.05 7.89
N PRO A 160 8.00 27.71 8.19
CA PRO A 160 9.02 28.72 8.41
C PRO A 160 9.35 29.44 7.09
N GLU A 161 9.41 30.77 7.14
CA GLU A 161 9.93 31.59 6.05
C GLU A 161 11.48 31.59 6.08
N ASP A 162 12.09 31.57 4.90
CA ASP A 162 13.56 31.67 4.68
C ASP A 162 14.43 30.62 5.41
N THR A 163 13.83 29.54 5.91
CA THR A 163 14.55 28.44 6.58
C THR A 163 14.23 27.11 5.90
N PRO A 164 15.23 26.31 5.49
CA PRO A 164 15.00 24.98 4.95
C PRO A 164 14.28 24.09 5.97
N PHE A 165 13.28 23.33 5.50
CA PHE A 165 12.56 22.33 6.27
C PHE A 165 12.28 21.11 5.39
N ASP A 166 11.89 19.99 6.02
CA ASP A 166 11.49 18.78 5.30
C ASP A 166 10.02 18.91 4.86
N TRP A 167 9.80 19.09 3.56
CA TRP A 167 8.46 19.16 2.95
C TRP A 167 7.67 17.87 3.15
N VAL A 168 8.34 16.71 3.10
CA VAL A 168 7.68 15.41 3.21
C VAL A 168 7.07 15.27 4.60
N ASP A 169 7.82 15.55 5.67
CA ASP A 169 7.31 15.44 7.04
C ASP A 169 6.33 16.57 7.39
N THR A 170 6.69 17.82 7.07
CA THR A 170 5.96 19.00 7.54
C THR A 170 4.65 19.23 6.77
N VAL A 171 4.62 18.87 5.48
CA VAL A 171 3.47 19.14 4.60
C VAL A 171 2.82 17.85 4.14
N SER A 172 3.54 16.99 3.41
CA SER A 172 2.94 15.82 2.76
C SER A 172 2.35 14.84 3.78
N ILE A 173 3.13 14.41 4.78
CA ILE A 173 2.69 13.50 5.84
C ILE A 173 1.59 14.14 6.68
N GLU A 174 1.77 15.40 7.08
CA GLU A 174 0.82 16.07 7.98
C GLU A 174 -0.56 16.22 7.32
N LEU A 175 -0.63 16.70 6.08
CA LEU A 175 -1.90 16.86 5.36
C LEU A 175 -2.61 15.53 5.09
N THR A 176 -1.88 14.49 4.66
CA THR A 176 -2.50 13.19 4.41
C THR A 176 -3.00 12.53 5.69
N THR A 177 -2.22 12.63 6.77
CA THR A 177 -2.57 12.04 8.06
C THR A 177 -3.79 12.73 8.67
N MET A 178 -3.90 14.06 8.55
CA MET A 178 -5.10 14.79 8.96
C MET A 178 -6.34 14.40 8.16
N MET A 179 -6.19 14.14 6.85
CA MET A 179 -7.29 13.68 6.02
C MET A 179 -7.77 12.29 6.45
N LEU A 180 -6.86 11.34 6.62
CA LEU A 180 -7.22 10.00 7.10
C LEU A 180 -7.92 10.06 8.46
N ALA A 181 -7.38 10.83 9.41
CA ALA A 181 -8.01 10.98 10.72
C ALA A 181 -9.46 11.49 10.63
N THR A 182 -9.77 12.32 9.64
CA THR A 182 -11.14 12.80 9.41
C THR A 182 -12.03 11.80 8.73
N LEU A 183 -11.52 11.08 7.73
CA LEU A 183 -12.27 10.01 7.07
C LEU A 183 -12.71 8.94 8.06
N PHE A 184 -11.87 8.62 9.05
CA PHE A 184 -12.15 7.62 10.06
C PHE A 184 -12.84 8.15 11.33
N ASP A 185 -12.96 9.48 11.50
CA ASP A 185 -13.22 10.12 12.80
C ASP A 185 -12.30 9.58 13.91
N PHE A 186 -11.02 9.43 13.56
CA PHE A 186 -9.96 8.95 14.44
C PHE A 186 -9.51 10.08 15.38
N PRO A 187 -9.17 9.80 16.66
CA PRO A 187 -8.68 10.81 17.58
C PRO A 187 -7.53 11.62 16.98
N PHE A 188 -7.73 12.93 16.84
CA PHE A 188 -6.81 13.78 16.08
C PHE A 188 -5.40 13.84 16.68
N GLU A 189 -5.28 13.75 18.01
CA GLU A 189 -4.00 13.72 18.72
C GLU A 189 -3.21 12.44 18.43
N ASP A 190 -3.90 11.34 18.15
CA ASP A 190 -3.29 10.03 17.87
C ASP A 190 -3.07 9.77 16.37
N ARG A 191 -3.38 10.75 15.50
CA ARG A 191 -3.42 10.56 14.03
C ARG A 191 -2.15 9.96 13.43
N ARG A 192 -0.97 10.22 14.00
CA ARG A 192 0.31 9.65 13.55
C ARG A 192 0.39 8.12 13.69
N ARG A 193 -0.48 7.49 14.51
CA ARG A 193 -0.65 6.02 14.53
C ARG A 193 -1.14 5.49 13.18
N LEU A 194 -1.99 6.23 12.46
CA LEU A 194 -2.46 5.85 11.13
C LEU A 194 -1.30 5.77 10.14
N THR A 195 -0.37 6.73 10.21
CA THR A 195 0.86 6.72 9.43
C THR A 195 1.70 5.49 9.75
N ARG A 196 1.91 5.21 11.05
CA ARG A 196 2.69 4.04 11.49
C ARG A 196 2.08 2.73 10.97
N TRP A 197 0.76 2.55 11.06
CA TRP A 197 0.10 1.35 10.55
C TRP A 197 0.18 1.24 9.03
N SER A 198 0.14 2.36 8.29
CA SER A 198 0.39 2.41 6.85
C SER A 198 1.78 1.89 6.52
N ASP A 199 2.81 2.46 7.17
CA ASP A 199 4.21 2.11 6.91
C ASP A 199 4.46 0.63 7.27
N VAL A 200 3.92 0.14 8.39
CA VAL A 200 4.07 -1.25 8.84
C VAL A 200 3.38 -2.25 7.90
N ALA A 201 2.24 -1.88 7.32
CA ALA A 201 1.50 -2.75 6.41
C ALA A 201 2.30 -3.06 5.12
N THR A 202 3.13 -2.13 4.65
CA THR A 202 3.94 -2.26 3.43
C THR A 202 5.42 -2.53 3.69
N ALA A 203 5.89 -2.36 4.93
CA ALA A 203 7.29 -2.53 5.31
C ALA A 203 7.84 -3.92 5.04
N ILE A 204 9.13 -4.02 4.70
CA ILE A 204 9.86 -5.31 4.61
C ILE A 204 10.74 -5.45 5.87
N PRO A 205 10.77 -6.63 6.54
CA PRO A 205 11.64 -6.85 7.68
C PRO A 205 13.11 -6.51 7.41
N GLY A 206 13.75 -5.81 8.34
CA GLY A 206 15.15 -5.40 8.24
C GLY A 206 15.42 -4.14 7.42
N GLN A 207 14.38 -3.47 6.90
CA GLN A 207 14.49 -2.21 6.16
C GLN A 207 14.17 -0.98 7.03
N GLY A 208 14.31 -1.10 8.35
CA GLY A 208 14.21 0.01 9.31
C GLY A 208 12.83 0.33 9.89
N ILE A 209 11.73 -0.18 9.29
CA ILE A 209 10.37 0.05 9.82
C ILE A 209 9.93 -1.05 10.79
N ILE A 210 10.20 -2.31 10.42
CA ILE A 210 9.93 -3.50 11.24
C ILE A 210 11.16 -4.43 11.21
N ASP A 211 11.36 -5.17 12.30
CA ASP A 211 12.43 -6.15 12.44
C ASP A 211 11.96 -7.57 12.09
N SER A 212 10.65 -7.85 12.21
CA SER A 212 10.09 -9.18 11.96
C SER A 212 8.63 -9.14 11.49
N LEU A 213 8.17 -10.24 10.88
CA LEU A 213 6.76 -10.44 10.55
C LEU A 213 5.87 -10.51 11.81
N GLN A 214 6.42 -11.00 12.92
CA GLN A 214 5.71 -11.05 14.20
C GLN A 214 5.43 -9.64 14.74
N GLN A 215 6.41 -8.73 14.68
CA GLN A 215 6.20 -7.32 15.01
C GLN A 215 5.11 -6.70 14.13
N ARG A 216 5.16 -6.94 12.81
CA ARG A 216 4.10 -6.47 11.90
C ARG A 216 2.73 -6.95 12.35
N ARG A 217 2.61 -8.24 12.68
CA ARG A 217 1.35 -8.84 13.15
C ARG A 217 0.84 -8.17 14.42
N GLU A 218 1.70 -7.94 15.40
CA GLU A 218 1.33 -7.30 16.66
C GLU A 218 0.83 -5.88 16.45
N GLU A 219 1.52 -5.08 15.66
CA GLU A 219 1.12 -3.69 15.36
C GLU A 219 -0.18 -3.61 14.54
N LEU A 220 -0.41 -4.54 13.60
CA LEU A 220 -1.67 -4.60 12.86
C LEU A 220 -2.85 -5.11 13.71
N LEU A 221 -2.60 -5.94 14.73
CA LEU A 221 -3.62 -6.32 15.70
C LEU A 221 -3.93 -5.18 16.68
N ASP A 222 -2.95 -4.34 17.04
CA ASP A 222 -3.21 -3.08 17.77
C ASP A 222 -4.12 -2.15 16.96
N CYS A 223 -3.87 -2.01 15.66
CA CYS A 223 -4.75 -1.30 14.73
C CYS A 223 -6.19 -1.84 14.80
N LEU A 224 -6.36 -3.17 14.65
CA LEU A 224 -7.68 -3.80 14.74
C LEU A 224 -8.38 -3.51 16.08
N ASN A 225 -7.67 -3.62 17.21
CA ASN A 225 -8.23 -3.37 18.53
C ASN A 225 -8.73 -1.92 18.64
N CYS A 226 -7.90 -0.95 18.25
CA CYS A 226 -8.25 0.46 18.30
C CYS A 226 -9.49 0.79 17.44
N PHE A 227 -9.54 0.27 16.21
CA PHE A 227 -10.69 0.48 15.34
C PHE A 227 -11.93 -0.29 15.78
N THR A 228 -11.78 -1.42 16.47
CA THR A 228 -12.91 -2.16 17.07
C THR A 228 -13.53 -1.37 18.22
N GLU A 229 -12.72 -0.70 19.03
CA GLU A 229 -13.22 0.23 20.06
C GLU A 229 -13.99 1.40 19.44
N LEU A 230 -13.42 2.00 18.39
CA LEU A 230 -14.08 3.08 17.64
C LEU A 230 -15.40 2.61 17.02
N TRP A 231 -15.43 1.42 16.42
CA TRP A 231 -16.64 0.77 15.90
C TRP A 231 -17.72 0.65 16.98
N ASN A 232 -17.36 0.13 18.16
CA ASN A 232 -18.29 -0.06 19.28
C ASN A 232 -18.85 1.26 19.84
N ILE A 233 -18.06 2.34 19.80
CA ILE A 233 -18.51 3.69 20.16
C ILE A 233 -19.49 4.22 19.11
N LYS A 234 -19.17 4.06 17.83
CA LYS A 234 -19.98 4.54 16.70
C LYS A 234 -21.31 3.80 16.59
N ALA A 235 -21.35 2.49 16.88
CA ALA A 235 -22.56 1.68 16.90
C ALA A 235 -23.63 2.16 17.89
N LYS A 236 -23.25 2.97 18.88
CA LYS A 236 -24.14 3.52 19.91
C LYS A 236 -24.57 4.96 19.60
N LYS A 237 -24.12 5.52 18.47
CA LYS A 237 -24.39 6.91 18.06
C LYS A 237 -25.22 6.92 16.76
N PRO A 238 -25.94 8.00 16.47
CA PRO A 238 -26.55 8.18 15.14
C PRO A 238 -25.48 8.17 14.04
N GLU A 239 -25.91 7.81 12.84
CA GLU A 239 -25.04 7.80 11.66
C GLU A 239 -24.46 9.19 11.36
N SER A 240 -23.14 9.24 11.20
CA SER A 240 -22.34 10.36 10.72
C SER A 240 -21.61 10.02 9.41
N ASN A 241 -21.05 11.06 8.76
CA ASN A 241 -20.42 10.97 7.43
C ASN A 241 -18.98 10.43 7.44
N ASP A 242 -18.53 9.81 8.53
CA ASP A 242 -17.23 9.11 8.59
C ASP A 242 -17.38 7.64 8.19
N LEU A 243 -16.30 7.09 7.66
CA LEU A 243 -16.26 5.72 7.14
C LEU A 243 -16.66 4.69 8.19
N ILE A 244 -16.20 4.83 9.44
CA ILE A 244 -16.50 3.86 10.49
C ILE A 244 -17.99 3.86 10.79
N SER A 245 -18.59 5.05 10.94
CA SER A 245 -20.05 5.18 11.09
C SER A 245 -20.80 4.56 9.92
N MET A 246 -20.39 4.81 8.68
CA MET A 246 -21.04 4.25 7.49
C MET A 246 -20.97 2.72 7.45
N LEU A 247 -19.81 2.14 7.82
CA LEU A 247 -19.65 0.68 7.90
C LEU A 247 -20.48 0.06 9.02
N VAL A 248 -20.57 0.70 10.18
CA VAL A 248 -21.34 0.18 11.32
C VAL A 248 -22.84 0.16 11.05
N HIS A 249 -23.36 1.17 10.33
CA HIS A 249 -24.79 1.31 10.04
C HIS A 249 -25.22 0.68 8.72
N GLY A 250 -24.28 0.32 7.84
CA GLY A 250 -24.58 -0.32 6.56
C GLY A 250 -25.16 -1.73 6.70
N GLU A 251 -26.21 -2.03 5.94
CA GLU A 251 -26.93 -3.30 6.02
C GLU A 251 -26.04 -4.52 5.74
N GLU A 252 -25.16 -4.39 4.73
CA GLU A 252 -24.22 -5.43 4.27
C GLU A 252 -22.94 -5.50 5.11
N THR A 253 -22.65 -4.48 5.92
CA THR A 253 -21.34 -4.29 6.59
C THR A 253 -21.40 -4.41 8.10
N ARG A 254 -22.56 -4.21 8.71
CA ARG A 254 -22.75 -4.26 10.17
C ARG A 254 -22.33 -5.58 10.82
N ASN A 255 -22.25 -6.66 10.03
CA ASN A 255 -21.86 -8.01 10.46
C ASN A 255 -20.49 -8.45 9.89
N MET A 256 -19.68 -7.51 9.42
CA MET A 256 -18.36 -7.77 8.84
C MET A 256 -17.45 -8.48 9.85
N GLN A 257 -16.69 -9.48 9.37
CA GLN A 257 -15.78 -10.20 10.25
C GLN A 257 -14.57 -9.33 10.63
N PRO A 258 -13.98 -9.49 11.84
CA PRO A 258 -12.91 -8.61 12.30
C PRO A 258 -11.69 -8.52 11.37
N LEU A 259 -11.27 -9.63 10.76
CA LEU A 259 -10.14 -9.63 9.82
C LEU A 259 -10.47 -9.03 8.45
N GLU A 260 -11.73 -9.12 8.03
CA GLU A 260 -12.22 -8.44 6.82
C GLU A 260 -12.27 -6.93 7.05
N PHE A 261 -12.75 -6.52 8.24
CA PHE A 261 -12.71 -5.12 8.67
C PHE A 261 -11.27 -4.59 8.70
N LEU A 262 -10.33 -5.33 9.30
CA LEU A 262 -8.91 -4.97 9.29
C LEU A 262 -8.37 -4.80 7.87
N GLY A 263 -8.71 -5.73 6.96
CA GLY A 263 -8.28 -5.64 5.56
C GLY A 263 -8.78 -4.38 4.87
N ASN A 264 -10.05 -4.05 5.03
CA ASN A 264 -10.63 -2.83 4.47
C ASN A 264 -9.99 -1.56 5.06
N LEU A 265 -9.72 -1.54 6.37
CA LEU A 265 -9.03 -0.43 7.02
C LEU A 265 -7.62 -0.23 6.47
N ILE A 266 -6.82 -1.30 6.42
CA ILE A 266 -5.44 -1.22 5.92
C ILE A 266 -5.40 -0.80 4.46
N LEU A 267 -6.31 -1.32 3.63
CA LEU A 267 -6.42 -0.91 2.24
C LEU A 267 -6.69 0.60 2.09
N LEU A 268 -7.57 1.16 2.91
CA LEU A 268 -7.92 2.57 2.86
C LEU A 268 -6.85 3.48 3.49
N ILE A 269 -6.20 3.03 4.56
CA ILE A 269 -5.07 3.71 5.18
C ILE A 269 -3.91 3.78 4.18
N VAL A 270 -3.46 2.64 3.65
CA VAL A 270 -2.33 2.58 2.70
C VAL A 270 -2.67 3.28 1.39
N GLY A 271 -3.83 2.96 0.81
CA GLY A 271 -4.26 3.52 -0.48
C GLY A 271 -4.45 5.03 -0.45
N GLY A 272 -4.94 5.59 0.66
CA GLY A 272 -5.17 7.03 0.82
C GLY A 272 -3.94 7.82 1.30
N ASN A 273 -3.00 7.17 1.99
CA ASN A 273 -1.82 7.83 2.55
C ASN A 273 -0.70 7.99 1.50
N ASP A 274 -0.12 6.89 1.02
CA ASP A 274 1.16 6.92 0.32
C ASP A 274 1.04 7.58 -1.06
N THR A 275 -0.06 7.32 -1.77
CA THR A 275 -0.33 7.90 -3.10
C THR A 275 -0.47 9.42 -3.03
N THR A 276 -1.30 9.92 -2.12
CA THR A 276 -1.54 11.35 -1.91
C THR A 276 -0.27 12.04 -1.40
N ARG A 277 0.45 11.41 -0.47
CA ARG A 277 1.70 11.94 0.11
C ARG A 277 2.74 12.15 -0.98
N ASN A 278 2.99 11.12 -1.81
CA ASN A 278 3.96 11.21 -2.90
C ASN A 278 3.54 12.22 -3.98
N SER A 279 2.24 12.35 -4.24
CA SER A 279 1.73 13.38 -5.17
C SER A 279 2.00 14.79 -4.67
N ILE A 280 1.75 15.07 -3.37
CA ILE A 280 2.05 16.37 -2.74
C ILE A 280 3.55 16.65 -2.72
N SER A 281 4.38 15.62 -2.51
CA SER A 281 5.85 15.76 -2.53
C SER A 281 6.40 15.97 -3.95
N GLY A 282 5.81 15.30 -4.95
CA GLY A 282 6.26 15.38 -6.35
C GLY A 282 5.95 16.71 -7.02
N GLY A 283 4.81 17.32 -6.66
CA GLY A 283 4.32 18.58 -7.24
C GLY A 283 3.42 18.39 -8.45
#